data_AF-R7JEH1-F1
#
_entry.id   AF-R7JEH1-F1
#
_cell.length_a   1.000
_cell.length_b   1.000
_cell.length_c   1.000
_cell.angle_alpha   90.00
_cell.angle_beta   90.00
_cell.angle_gamma   90.00
#
_symmetry.space_group_name_H-M   'P 1'
#
loop_
_entity.id
_entity.type
_entity.pdbx_description
1 polymer ?
#
loop_
_entity_poly.entity_id
_entity_poly.type
_entity_poly.pdbx_seq_one_letter_code
_entity_poly.pdbx_strand_id
1 'polypeptide(L)'
;MILPNSDISIMDVRNALGYPSTDLGTLCSCNKINMWAKYKPVRHDFTTDRPSNWWQSKLGNCGITFNTFNNVQGLVNGISEGNGYTYQAPIGGTGSPYRLGDFAGYKTDARPPVQASPFAGTYYKADNVMTLNLIQYPENEYELTAQDVYKYSLSNMYFGATFLRSGYSTPMWITTSTTGLSQQLSVPLNGFYTDEIYTGFLFLTDTTNTALSSILKSGTFIPLPNTTAQKIEIKGTNLIVRFENVLYNDNNQHITGQLRVLNYTSALAYFEDVYIDVRYADSSDSDNFEPDEGRIFLSDFSVPVQGNKVIEFDSGRAMLYNYHTRGGKIYCYANRKKQTESSIIQLPPSPEG
;
A
#
# COMPACT_ATOMS: atom_id res chain seq x y z
N MET A 1 21.31 15.56 -7.20
CA MET A 1 22.51 16.26 -7.74
C MET A 1 22.06 17.23 -8.82
N ILE A 2 22.69 18.41 -8.93
CA ILE A 2 22.35 19.43 -9.94
C ILE A 2 23.54 19.61 -10.87
N LEU A 3 23.31 19.58 -12.18
CA LEU A 3 24.33 19.84 -13.18
C LEU A 3 24.64 21.35 -13.29
N PRO A 4 25.88 21.74 -13.65
CA PRO A 4 26.26 23.14 -13.75
C PRO A 4 25.44 23.88 -14.82
N ASN A 5 25.25 25.19 -14.63
CA ASN A 5 24.47 26.04 -15.52
C ASN A 5 25.23 26.47 -16.79
N SER A 6 26.56 26.33 -16.79
CA SER A 6 27.46 26.62 -17.91
C SER A 6 28.55 25.53 -18.02
N ASP A 7 29.27 25.51 -19.14
CA ASP A 7 30.43 24.62 -19.38
C ASP A 7 30.14 23.13 -19.16
N ILE A 8 28.89 22.73 -19.36
CA ILE A 8 28.42 21.36 -19.22
C ILE A 8 29.02 20.47 -20.31
N SER A 9 29.59 19.34 -19.90
CA SER A 9 30.15 18.34 -20.79
C SER A 9 29.25 17.12 -20.95
N ILE A 10 29.47 16.34 -22.00
CA ILE A 10 28.84 15.02 -22.18
C ILE A 10 29.13 14.09 -20.99
N MET A 11 30.31 14.21 -20.38
CA MET A 11 30.70 13.38 -19.25
C MET A 11 29.90 13.72 -17.98
N ASP A 12 29.59 15.00 -17.76
CA ASP A 12 28.74 15.41 -16.63
C ASP A 12 27.36 14.79 -16.74
N VAL A 13 26.74 14.86 -17.92
CA VAL A 13 25.41 14.28 -18.19
C VAL A 13 25.43 12.75 -18.05
N ARG A 14 26.41 12.09 -18.66
CA ARG A 14 26.60 10.63 -18.56
C ARG A 14 26.65 10.17 -17.11
N ASN A 15 27.50 10.82 -16.30
CA ASN A 15 27.69 10.49 -14.90
C ASN A 15 26.43 10.79 -14.07
N ALA A 16 25.76 11.91 -14.36
CA ALA A 16 24.54 12.31 -13.68
C ALA A 16 23.34 11.39 -13.94
N LEU A 17 23.19 10.90 -15.16
CA LEU A 17 22.14 9.94 -15.51
C LEU A 17 22.51 8.50 -15.10
N GLY A 18 23.79 8.24 -14.82
CA GLY A 18 24.30 6.89 -14.61
C GLY A 18 24.11 6.01 -15.85
N TYR A 19 24.16 6.61 -17.05
CA TYR A 19 23.92 5.93 -18.33
C TYR A 19 25.21 5.94 -19.15
N PRO A 20 25.83 4.79 -19.47
CA PRO A 20 27.21 4.72 -19.98
C PRO A 20 27.34 5.05 -21.48
N SER A 21 26.64 6.07 -21.97
CA SER A 21 26.74 6.57 -23.35
C SER A 21 27.48 7.91 -23.41
N THR A 22 28.16 8.17 -24.51
CA THR A 22 28.68 9.50 -24.88
C THR A 22 27.93 10.09 -26.08
N ASP A 23 26.94 9.37 -26.61
CA ASP A 23 26.08 9.87 -27.67
C ASP A 23 24.99 10.78 -27.08
N LEU A 24 24.96 12.04 -27.52
CA LEU A 24 24.05 13.05 -26.99
C LEU A 24 22.58 12.68 -27.23
N GLY A 25 22.25 12.12 -28.41
CA GLY A 25 20.88 11.72 -28.72
C GLY A 25 20.36 10.65 -27.77
N THR A 26 21.20 9.66 -27.49
CA THR A 26 20.94 8.62 -26.49
C THR A 26 20.74 9.22 -25.10
N LEU A 27 21.62 10.11 -24.66
CA LEU A 27 21.50 10.74 -23.34
C LEU A 27 20.24 11.60 -23.23
N CYS A 28 19.86 12.35 -24.27
CA CYS A 28 18.66 13.19 -24.32
C CYS A 28 17.34 12.40 -24.34
N SER A 29 17.36 11.09 -24.64
CA SER A 29 16.15 10.27 -24.81
C SER A 29 16.11 9.00 -23.96
N CYS A 30 17.13 8.76 -23.14
CA CYS A 30 17.18 7.56 -22.31
C CYS A 30 16.12 7.55 -21.20
N ASN A 31 15.79 6.35 -20.73
CA ASN A 31 14.84 6.11 -19.65
C ASN A 31 15.35 6.48 -18.25
N LYS A 32 16.59 6.98 -18.13
CA LYS A 32 17.17 7.47 -16.86
C LYS A 32 16.91 8.96 -16.62
N ILE A 33 16.37 9.67 -17.61
CA ILE A 33 15.94 11.06 -17.40
C ILE A 33 14.80 11.08 -16.38
N ASN A 34 14.99 11.87 -15.33
CA ASN A 34 13.98 12.19 -14.37
C ASN A 34 13.02 13.22 -14.98
N MET A 35 11.81 12.79 -15.28
CA MET A 35 10.81 13.61 -15.94
C MET A 35 10.33 14.80 -15.08
N TRP A 36 10.55 14.76 -13.76
CA TRP A 36 10.13 15.82 -12.85
C TRP A 36 11.13 16.98 -12.76
N ALA A 37 12.32 16.83 -13.36
CA ALA A 37 13.27 17.92 -13.47
C ALA A 37 12.74 19.00 -14.42
N LYS A 38 12.89 20.26 -14.01
CA LYS A 38 12.52 21.41 -14.83
C LYS A 38 13.41 21.49 -16.06
N TYR A 39 14.72 21.51 -15.86
CA TYR A 39 15.71 21.59 -16.93
C TYR A 39 16.12 20.20 -17.44
N LYS A 40 15.12 19.42 -17.88
CA LYS A 40 15.35 18.21 -18.67
C LYS A 40 15.22 18.54 -20.16
N PRO A 41 15.79 17.73 -21.06
CA PRO A 41 15.55 17.88 -22.49
C PRO A 41 14.05 17.84 -22.82
N VAL A 42 13.60 18.67 -23.74
CA VAL A 42 12.19 18.72 -24.16
C VAL A 42 12.07 19.00 -25.65
N ARG A 43 10.93 18.65 -26.23
CA ARG A 43 10.64 18.96 -27.64
C ARG A 43 10.49 20.47 -27.84
N HIS A 44 11.51 21.09 -28.40
CA HIS A 44 11.52 22.50 -28.79
C HIS A 44 12.48 22.68 -29.97
N ASP A 45 12.16 23.58 -30.89
CA ASP A 45 12.86 23.86 -32.15
C ASP A 45 13.93 24.96 -32.11
N PHE A 46 14.28 25.52 -30.94
CA PHE A 46 15.36 26.52 -30.87
C PHE A 46 16.73 25.86 -31.11
N THR A 47 17.63 26.59 -31.76
CA THR A 47 18.98 26.12 -32.11
C THR A 47 20.06 26.87 -31.35
N THR A 48 20.11 28.21 -31.45
CA THR A 48 21.13 29.06 -30.80
C THR A 48 20.54 30.00 -29.76
N ASP A 49 19.40 30.63 -30.06
CA ASP A 49 18.76 31.60 -29.17
C ASP A 49 17.80 30.87 -28.21
N ARG A 50 18.32 30.44 -27.06
CA ARG A 50 17.56 29.72 -26.03
C ARG A 50 16.51 30.63 -25.37
N PRO A 51 15.19 30.38 -25.55
CA PRO A 51 14.14 31.15 -24.88
C PRO A 51 14.14 30.94 -23.37
N SER A 52 13.67 31.91 -22.57
CA SER A 52 13.64 31.79 -21.10
C SER A 52 12.72 30.66 -20.59
N ASN A 53 11.70 30.29 -21.37
CA ASN A 53 10.73 29.24 -21.06
C ASN A 53 10.96 27.94 -21.85
N TRP A 54 12.15 27.74 -22.43
CA TRP A 54 12.47 26.60 -23.29
C TRP A 54 12.10 25.23 -22.67
N TRP A 55 12.26 25.12 -21.35
CA TRP A 55 12.00 23.93 -20.53
C TRP A 55 10.53 23.50 -20.51
N GLN A 56 9.61 24.37 -20.91
CA GLN A 56 8.18 24.07 -21.00
C GLN A 56 7.82 23.22 -22.22
N SER A 57 8.78 22.95 -23.12
CA SER A 57 8.55 22.44 -24.48
C SER A 57 7.72 23.41 -25.34
N LYS A 58 7.67 23.16 -26.66
CA LYS A 58 6.85 23.94 -27.60
C LYS A 58 5.35 23.91 -27.28
N LEU A 59 4.86 22.86 -26.61
CA LEU A 59 3.44 22.70 -26.25
C LEU A 59 3.11 23.26 -24.85
N GLY A 60 4.11 23.75 -24.12
CA GLY A 60 3.94 24.27 -22.77
C GLY A 60 3.54 23.21 -21.73
N ASN A 61 3.75 21.91 -22.00
CA ASN A 61 3.44 20.81 -21.07
C ASN A 61 4.67 20.25 -20.35
N CYS A 62 5.80 20.95 -20.41
CA CYS A 62 7.07 20.57 -19.80
C CYS A 62 7.58 19.18 -20.24
N GLY A 63 7.15 18.71 -21.42
CA GLY A 63 7.47 17.39 -21.93
C GLY A 63 6.77 16.25 -21.19
N ILE A 64 5.65 16.50 -20.51
CA ILE A 64 4.89 15.49 -19.76
C ILE A 64 3.49 15.35 -20.36
N THR A 65 3.05 14.10 -20.52
CA THR A 65 1.66 13.74 -20.76
C THR A 65 1.20 12.80 -19.67
N PHE A 66 -0.09 12.81 -19.32
CA PHE A 66 -0.65 11.90 -18.33
C PHE A 66 -2.05 11.45 -18.71
N ASN A 67 -2.46 10.29 -18.20
CA ASN A 67 -3.75 9.70 -18.46
C ASN A 67 -4.83 10.36 -17.60
N THR A 68 -6.01 10.55 -18.20
CA THR A 68 -7.23 10.92 -17.49
C THR A 68 -8.29 9.86 -17.74
N PHE A 69 -9.16 9.67 -16.75
CA PHE A 69 -10.21 8.65 -16.80
C PHE A 69 -11.56 9.29 -16.49
N ASN A 70 -12.63 8.77 -17.11
CA ASN A 70 -13.97 9.33 -17.00
C ASN A 70 -14.71 8.94 -15.70
N ASN A 71 -14.19 7.96 -14.96
CA ASN A 71 -14.71 7.52 -13.66
C ASN A 71 -13.62 6.72 -12.91
N VAL A 72 -13.88 6.42 -11.65
CA VAL A 72 -12.94 5.68 -10.80
C VAL A 72 -12.67 4.24 -11.25
N GLN A 73 -13.63 3.56 -11.90
CA GLN A 73 -13.42 2.22 -12.44
C GLN A 73 -12.39 2.25 -13.57
N GLY A 74 -12.52 3.22 -14.49
CA GLY A 74 -11.55 3.42 -15.56
C GLY A 74 -10.15 3.71 -15.02
N LEU A 75 -10.05 4.49 -13.94
CA LEU A 75 -8.78 4.76 -13.25
C LEU A 75 -8.16 3.50 -12.65
N VAL A 76 -8.93 2.68 -11.92
CA VAL A 76 -8.42 1.42 -11.34
C VAL A 76 -7.92 0.47 -12.43
N ASN A 77 -8.66 0.34 -13.52
CA ASN A 77 -8.25 -0.50 -14.65
C ASN A 77 -6.97 0.05 -15.30
N GLY A 78 -6.90 1.37 -15.54
CA GLY A 78 -5.76 1.98 -16.23
C GLY A 78 -4.47 2.05 -15.40
N ILE A 79 -4.54 2.25 -14.08
CA ILE A 79 -3.33 2.26 -13.22
C ILE A 79 -2.69 0.87 -13.16
N SER A 80 -3.48 -0.21 -13.30
CA SER A 80 -2.93 -1.57 -13.32
C SER A 80 -1.95 -1.81 -14.48
N GLU A 81 -1.97 -0.94 -15.50
CA GLU A 81 -1.12 -0.99 -16.69
C GLU A 81 0.11 -0.06 -16.61
N GLY A 82 0.20 0.83 -15.60
CA GLY A 82 1.35 1.74 -15.41
C GLY A 82 1.04 2.99 -14.58
N ASN A 83 2.07 3.82 -14.33
CA ASN A 83 1.97 5.01 -13.46
C ASN A 83 1.12 6.16 -14.07
N GLY A 84 0.70 6.05 -15.33
CA GLY A 84 -0.13 7.03 -16.02
C GLY A 84 0.58 8.30 -16.50
N TYR A 85 1.91 8.41 -16.39
CA TYR A 85 2.70 9.58 -16.84
C TYR A 85 3.75 9.17 -17.87
N THR A 86 3.93 9.98 -18.90
CA THR A 86 4.91 9.74 -19.97
C THR A 86 5.75 10.98 -20.25
N TYR A 87 7.05 10.77 -20.35
CA TYR A 87 8.01 11.80 -20.77
C TYR A 87 8.14 11.82 -22.30
N GLN A 88 7.93 12.99 -22.88
CA GLN A 88 8.06 13.25 -24.31
C GLN A 88 9.48 13.74 -24.62
N ALA A 89 10.41 12.80 -24.74
CA ALA A 89 11.79 13.10 -25.10
C ALA A 89 11.92 13.80 -26.47
N PRO A 90 13.00 14.58 -26.69
CA PRO A 90 13.36 15.04 -28.02
C PRO A 90 13.53 13.87 -28.99
N ILE A 91 13.19 14.10 -30.27
CA ILE A 91 13.22 13.07 -31.31
C ILE A 91 14.33 13.27 -32.35
N GLY A 92 15.16 14.31 -32.18
CA GLY A 92 16.17 14.70 -33.16
C GLY A 92 15.60 15.53 -34.31
N GLY A 93 16.49 15.96 -35.22
CA GLY A 93 16.14 16.81 -36.34
C GLY A 93 15.88 18.28 -35.96
N THR A 94 15.45 19.10 -36.92
CA THR A 94 15.31 20.55 -36.75
C THR A 94 14.16 20.96 -35.84
N GLY A 95 13.07 20.18 -35.80
CA GLY A 95 11.90 20.48 -34.97
C GLY A 95 12.04 20.06 -33.50
N SER A 96 13.04 19.24 -33.17
CA SER A 96 13.29 18.76 -31.81
C SER A 96 14.75 18.29 -31.62
N PRO A 97 15.75 19.16 -31.86
CA PRO A 97 17.16 18.79 -31.80
C PRO A 97 17.57 18.26 -30.43
N TYR A 98 18.60 17.41 -30.42
CA TYR A 98 19.29 17.02 -29.21
C TYR A 98 20.30 18.11 -28.83
N ARG A 99 20.17 18.65 -27.62
CA ARG A 99 20.98 19.80 -27.16
C ARG A 99 21.59 19.50 -25.80
N LEU A 100 22.91 19.59 -25.71
CA LEU A 100 23.63 19.41 -24.45
C LEU A 100 23.24 20.49 -23.43
N GLY A 101 23.01 21.73 -23.91
CA GLY A 101 22.58 22.85 -23.07
C GLY A 101 21.20 22.71 -22.43
N ASP A 102 20.38 21.73 -22.84
CA ASP A 102 19.12 21.42 -22.16
C ASP A 102 19.36 20.80 -20.77
N PHE A 103 20.55 20.25 -20.51
CA PHE A 103 20.90 19.70 -19.20
C PHE A 103 21.47 20.74 -18.22
N ALA A 104 21.61 22.00 -18.64
CA ALA A 104 22.10 23.07 -17.77
C ALA A 104 21.13 23.28 -16.60
N GLY A 105 21.59 23.04 -15.36
CA GLY A 105 20.74 23.07 -14.16
C GLY A 105 19.90 21.80 -13.95
N TYR A 106 20.09 20.74 -14.74
CA TYR A 106 19.32 19.50 -14.59
C TYR A 106 19.52 18.89 -13.20
N LYS A 107 18.40 18.66 -12.51
CA LYS A 107 18.37 18.03 -11.19
C LYS A 107 18.00 16.56 -11.32
N THR A 108 18.95 15.68 -11.06
CA THR A 108 18.79 14.22 -11.23
C THR A 108 17.75 13.61 -10.28
N ASP A 109 17.61 14.21 -9.10
CA ASP A 109 16.75 13.78 -7.99
C ASP A 109 15.55 14.72 -7.81
N ALA A 110 15.06 15.32 -8.90
CA ALA A 110 13.86 16.13 -8.89
C ALA A 110 12.63 15.31 -8.44
N ARG A 111 11.82 15.89 -7.57
CA ARG A 111 10.61 15.27 -7.03
C ARG A 111 9.38 15.58 -7.89
N PRO A 112 8.38 14.69 -7.93
CA PRO A 112 7.11 15.00 -8.56
C PRO A 112 6.42 16.20 -7.89
N PRO A 113 5.54 16.93 -8.59
CA PRO A 113 4.90 18.14 -8.05
C PRO A 113 4.00 17.87 -6.85
N VAL A 114 3.41 16.67 -6.80
CA VAL A 114 2.59 16.19 -5.70
C VAL A 114 2.94 14.74 -5.43
N GLN A 115 2.83 14.35 -4.16
CA GLN A 115 2.98 12.98 -3.70
C GLN A 115 1.89 12.71 -2.66
N ALA A 116 1.51 11.45 -2.49
CA ALA A 116 0.73 11.05 -1.34
C ALA A 116 1.49 10.07 -0.46
N SER A 117 1.12 10.03 0.81
CA SER A 117 1.68 9.08 1.77
C SER A 117 1.29 7.64 1.39
N PRO A 118 2.24 6.68 1.46
CA PRO A 118 1.89 5.26 1.44
C PRO A 118 0.90 4.93 2.56
N PHE A 119 -0.01 4.00 2.29
CA PHE A 119 -1.06 3.60 3.22
C PHE A 119 -1.32 2.09 3.22
N ALA A 120 -0.41 1.29 2.65
CA ALA A 120 -0.50 -0.16 2.82
C ALA A 120 -0.31 -0.54 4.30
N GLY A 121 -1.10 -1.49 4.79
CA GLY A 121 -1.03 -1.95 6.17
C GLY A 121 -2.34 -2.53 6.70
N THR A 122 -2.31 -2.91 7.98
CA THR A 122 -3.49 -3.39 8.70
C THR A 122 -4.15 -2.22 9.43
N TYR A 123 -5.45 -2.03 9.19
CA TYR A 123 -6.28 -1.00 9.83
C TYR A 123 -7.37 -1.67 10.64
N TYR A 124 -7.77 -1.03 11.73
CA TYR A 124 -8.81 -1.56 12.59
C TYR A 124 -10.04 -0.67 12.60
N LYS A 125 -11.22 -1.27 12.55
CA LYS A 125 -12.49 -0.52 12.59
C LYS A 125 -12.62 0.39 13.81
N ALA A 126 -12.01 0.01 14.94
CA ALA A 126 -12.01 0.82 16.17
C ALA A 126 -11.30 2.17 16.00
N ASP A 127 -10.40 2.31 15.02
CA ASP A 127 -9.70 3.56 14.73
C ASP A 127 -10.63 4.60 14.05
N ASN A 128 -11.84 4.19 13.67
CA ASN A 128 -12.89 4.94 12.98
C ASN A 128 -12.53 5.43 11.57
N VAL A 129 -11.34 6.01 11.39
CA VAL A 129 -10.89 6.62 10.15
C VAL A 129 -9.44 6.27 9.84
N MET A 130 -9.14 6.11 8.55
CA MET A 130 -7.79 6.13 8.00
C MET A 130 -7.53 7.50 7.38
N THR A 131 -6.45 8.16 7.78
CA THR A 131 -6.08 9.50 7.28
C THR A 131 -5.04 9.41 6.17
N LEU A 132 -5.36 9.98 5.02
CA LEU A 132 -4.51 10.02 3.84
C LEU A 132 -4.18 11.49 3.53
N ASN A 133 -2.94 11.77 3.15
CA ASN A 133 -2.48 13.14 2.89
C ASN A 133 -1.97 13.29 1.46
N LEU A 134 -2.44 14.35 0.80
CA LEU A 134 -1.82 14.88 -0.41
C LEU A 134 -0.78 15.92 0.00
N ILE A 135 0.47 15.65 -0.36
CA ILE A 135 1.63 16.48 -0.04
C ILE A 135 2.06 17.18 -1.33
N GLN A 136 2.05 18.51 -1.30
CA GLN A 136 2.74 19.32 -2.28
C GLN A 136 4.15 19.63 -1.74
N TYR A 137 5.16 19.43 -2.59
CA TYR A 137 6.51 19.84 -2.22
C TYR A 137 6.66 21.36 -2.33
N PRO A 138 7.45 22.00 -1.44
CA PRO A 138 7.81 23.40 -1.59
C PRO A 138 8.43 23.65 -2.96
N GLU A 139 8.11 24.81 -3.54
CA GLU A 139 8.65 25.18 -4.85
C GLU A 139 10.18 25.20 -4.83
N ASN A 140 10.75 24.64 -5.90
CA ASN A 140 12.17 24.60 -6.13
C ASN A 140 12.42 24.99 -7.58
N GLU A 141 13.39 25.87 -7.83
CA GLU A 141 13.64 26.41 -9.17
C GLU A 141 14.06 25.34 -10.20
N TYR A 142 14.50 24.15 -9.76
CA TYR A 142 14.96 23.05 -10.60
C TYR A 142 13.93 21.90 -10.73
N GLU A 143 12.78 21.99 -10.05
CA GLU A 143 11.71 20.99 -10.07
C GLU A 143 10.47 21.56 -10.76
N LEU A 144 9.66 20.68 -11.37
CA LEU A 144 8.37 21.10 -11.91
C LEU A 144 7.36 21.29 -10.79
N THR A 145 6.63 22.40 -10.85
CA THR A 145 5.49 22.67 -9.95
C THR A 145 4.23 21.95 -10.42
N ALA A 146 3.22 21.89 -9.56
CA ALA A 146 1.89 21.44 -9.96
C ALA A 146 1.31 22.30 -11.10
N GLN A 147 1.57 23.61 -11.08
CA GLN A 147 1.13 24.50 -12.14
C GLN A 147 1.81 24.16 -13.48
N ASP A 148 3.09 23.81 -13.48
CA ASP A 148 3.82 23.45 -14.70
C ASP A 148 3.28 22.19 -15.39
N VAL A 149 2.81 21.22 -14.60
CA VAL A 149 2.32 19.92 -15.12
C VAL A 149 0.83 19.98 -15.45
N TYR A 150 0.02 20.60 -14.60
CA TYR A 150 -1.45 20.58 -14.69
C TYR A 150 -2.05 21.93 -15.14
N LYS A 151 -1.20 22.89 -15.50
CA LYS A 151 -1.49 24.24 -15.98
C LYS A 151 -2.22 25.15 -14.98
N TYR A 152 -3.37 24.77 -14.42
CA TYR A 152 -4.02 25.38 -13.24
C TYR A 152 -5.04 24.42 -12.60
N SER A 153 -5.24 23.22 -13.16
CA SER A 153 -6.39 22.37 -12.82
C SER A 153 -6.38 21.87 -11.38
N LEU A 154 -5.22 21.66 -10.76
CA LEU A 154 -5.16 21.01 -9.44
C LEU A 154 -5.83 21.79 -8.31
N SER A 155 -5.87 23.13 -8.35
CA SER A 155 -6.54 23.90 -7.29
C SER A 155 -8.04 23.63 -7.21
N ASN A 156 -8.61 23.10 -8.31
CA ASN A 156 -10.03 22.78 -8.45
C ASN A 156 -10.28 21.25 -8.39
N MET A 157 -9.30 20.46 -7.97
CA MET A 157 -9.44 19.01 -7.82
C MET A 157 -9.61 18.63 -6.35
N TYR A 158 -10.48 17.66 -6.11
CA TYR A 158 -10.59 16.91 -4.87
C TYR A 158 -9.50 15.83 -4.81
N PHE A 159 -8.95 15.62 -3.62
CA PHE A 159 -8.11 14.47 -3.33
C PHE A 159 -8.96 13.26 -2.98
N GLY A 160 -8.71 12.14 -3.64
CA GLY A 160 -9.52 10.93 -3.52
C GLY A 160 -8.72 9.66 -3.32
N ALA A 161 -9.41 8.67 -2.75
CA ALA A 161 -8.93 7.31 -2.60
C ALA A 161 -9.99 6.32 -3.07
N THR A 162 -9.52 5.22 -3.67
CA THR A 162 -10.38 4.12 -4.12
C THR A 162 -9.86 2.81 -3.57
N PHE A 163 -10.77 1.87 -3.34
CA PHE A 163 -10.50 0.58 -2.71
C PHE A 163 -11.29 -0.52 -3.41
N LEU A 164 -10.58 -1.48 -3.99
CA LEU A 164 -11.13 -2.68 -4.61
C LEU A 164 -10.98 -3.87 -3.67
N ARG A 165 -12.09 -4.46 -3.22
CA ARG A 165 -12.08 -5.66 -2.38
C ARG A 165 -11.55 -6.85 -3.17
N SER A 166 -10.73 -7.68 -2.54
CA SER A 166 -10.23 -8.92 -3.13
C SER A 166 -11.37 -9.80 -3.63
N GLY A 167 -11.31 -10.24 -4.90
CA GLY A 167 -12.36 -11.05 -5.53
C GLY A 167 -13.56 -10.29 -6.10
N TYR A 168 -13.58 -8.96 -5.99
CA TYR A 168 -14.64 -8.10 -6.55
C TYR A 168 -14.11 -7.25 -7.70
N SER A 169 -15.02 -6.77 -8.57
CA SER A 169 -14.69 -5.95 -9.75
C SER A 169 -14.95 -4.46 -9.58
N THR A 170 -15.91 -4.10 -8.71
CA THR A 170 -16.35 -2.72 -8.52
C THR A 170 -15.65 -2.09 -7.31
N PRO A 171 -14.89 -1.02 -7.49
CA PRO A 171 -14.23 -0.36 -6.38
C PRO A 171 -15.18 0.58 -5.63
N MET A 172 -14.91 0.78 -4.35
CA MET A 172 -15.46 1.91 -3.58
C MET A 172 -14.51 3.10 -3.69
N TRP A 173 -15.03 4.31 -3.50
CA TRP A 173 -14.20 5.52 -3.52
C TRP A 173 -14.80 6.63 -2.68
N ILE A 174 -13.93 7.54 -2.26
CA ILE A 174 -14.25 8.72 -1.46
C ILE A 174 -13.29 9.84 -1.82
N THR A 175 -13.74 11.08 -1.69
CA THR A 175 -12.93 12.27 -1.87
C THR A 175 -13.05 13.20 -0.67
N THR A 176 -12.15 14.17 -0.61
CA THR A 176 -12.32 15.35 0.21
C THR A 176 -13.58 16.13 -0.19
N SER A 177 -14.05 16.98 0.71
CA SER A 177 -15.18 17.89 0.48
C SER A 177 -14.77 19.24 -0.10
N THR A 178 -13.47 19.55 -0.06
CA THR A 178 -12.88 20.80 -0.57
C THR A 178 -11.79 20.48 -1.58
N THR A 179 -11.53 21.42 -2.50
CA THR A 179 -10.43 21.33 -3.46
C THR A 179 -9.20 22.06 -2.95
N GLY A 180 -8.03 21.80 -3.55
CA GLY A 180 -6.81 22.55 -3.24
C GLY A 180 -5.53 21.72 -3.42
N LEU A 181 -4.39 22.34 -3.13
CA LEU A 181 -3.09 21.69 -3.36
C LEU A 181 -2.56 20.93 -2.13
N SER A 182 -3.07 21.23 -0.95
CA SER A 182 -2.79 20.50 0.30
C SER A 182 -4.10 20.03 0.88
N GLN A 183 -4.30 18.73 0.93
CA GLN A 183 -5.58 18.12 1.28
C GLN A 183 -5.34 16.89 2.16
N GLN A 184 -6.22 16.72 3.14
CA GLN A 184 -6.27 15.54 3.99
C GLN A 184 -7.62 14.85 3.80
N LEU A 185 -7.57 13.56 3.50
CA LEU A 185 -8.73 12.71 3.29
C LEU A 185 -8.90 11.77 4.48
N SER A 186 -10.06 11.85 5.14
CA SER A 186 -10.45 10.90 6.18
C SER A 186 -11.34 9.83 5.57
N VAL A 187 -10.83 8.60 5.48
CA VAL A 187 -11.54 7.44 4.95
C VAL A 187 -12.21 6.71 6.11
N PRO A 188 -13.55 6.62 6.18
CA PRO A 188 -14.23 5.97 7.28
C PRO A 188 -14.10 4.44 7.20
N LEU A 189 -13.54 3.83 8.25
CA LEU A 189 -13.26 2.39 8.31
C LEU A 189 -14.51 1.53 8.53
N ASN A 190 -15.60 2.13 9.01
CA ASN A 190 -16.89 1.43 9.17
C ASN A 190 -17.51 0.97 7.83
N GLY A 191 -17.14 1.61 6.71
CA GLY A 191 -17.62 1.26 5.37
C GLY A 191 -16.94 0.02 4.75
N PHE A 192 -15.96 -0.58 5.44
CA PHE A 192 -15.28 -1.78 4.98
C PHE A 192 -15.80 -3.04 5.68
N TYR A 193 -15.58 -4.20 5.09
CA TYR A 193 -15.81 -5.49 5.74
C TYR A 193 -14.59 -5.90 6.57
N THR A 194 -14.83 -6.66 7.64
CA THR A 194 -13.80 -7.15 8.55
C THR A 194 -13.15 -8.42 7.99
N ASP A 195 -11.86 -8.61 8.26
CA ASP A 195 -11.01 -9.72 7.79
C ASP A 195 -10.93 -9.80 6.26
N GLU A 196 -10.97 -8.64 5.62
CA GLU A 196 -10.96 -8.49 4.17
C GLU A 196 -9.77 -7.65 3.71
N ILE A 197 -9.27 -7.99 2.52
CA ILE A 197 -8.15 -7.32 1.88
C ILE A 197 -8.68 -6.43 0.75
N TYR A 198 -8.17 -5.21 0.70
CA TYR A 198 -8.48 -4.24 -0.34
C TYR A 198 -7.21 -3.77 -1.03
N THR A 199 -7.27 -3.62 -2.35
CA THR A 199 -6.25 -2.93 -3.14
C THR A 199 -6.71 -1.50 -3.38
N GLY A 200 -5.94 -0.53 -2.93
CA GLY A 200 -6.27 0.88 -3.04
C GLY A 200 -5.32 1.70 -3.90
N PHE A 201 -5.86 2.81 -4.41
CA PHE A 201 -5.14 3.81 -5.21
C PHE A 201 -5.57 5.21 -4.79
N LEU A 202 -4.67 6.18 -4.99
CA LEU A 202 -4.91 7.59 -4.71
C LEU A 202 -4.95 8.38 -6.01
N PHE A 203 -5.82 9.38 -6.06
CA PHE A 203 -6.07 10.14 -7.26
C PHE A 203 -6.54 11.56 -6.96
N LEU A 204 -6.59 12.37 -8.01
CA LEU A 204 -7.25 13.67 -8.04
C LEU A 204 -8.48 13.58 -8.93
N THR A 205 -9.55 14.28 -8.57
CA THR A 205 -10.75 14.36 -9.42
C THR A 205 -11.45 15.71 -9.34
N ASP A 206 -12.15 16.10 -10.41
CA ASP A 206 -13.05 17.26 -10.42
C ASP A 206 -14.43 16.95 -9.79
N THR A 207 -14.66 15.69 -9.40
CA THR A 207 -15.97 15.21 -8.95
C THR A 207 -15.93 14.79 -7.49
N THR A 208 -16.80 15.38 -6.66
CA THR A 208 -16.85 15.07 -5.23
C THR A 208 -17.63 13.78 -4.91
N ASN A 209 -17.14 13.03 -3.92
CA ASN A 209 -17.85 11.93 -3.28
C ASN A 209 -17.50 11.85 -1.80
N THR A 210 -18.26 12.53 -0.95
CA THR A 210 -17.97 12.67 0.49
C THR A 210 -18.33 11.44 1.33
N ALA A 211 -18.92 10.40 0.72
CA ALA A 211 -19.24 9.14 1.37
C ALA A 211 -18.58 7.97 0.62
N LEU A 212 -17.89 7.11 1.36
CA LEU A 212 -17.28 5.89 0.82
C LEU A 212 -18.38 5.01 0.21
N SER A 213 -18.35 4.85 -1.10
CA SER A 213 -19.41 4.17 -1.84
C SER A 213 -18.91 3.60 -3.16
N SER A 214 -19.62 2.61 -3.71
CA SER A 214 -19.36 2.01 -5.02
C SER A 214 -20.09 2.72 -6.17
N ILE A 215 -20.79 3.82 -5.89
CA ILE A 215 -21.55 4.57 -6.90
C ILE A 215 -20.57 5.25 -7.84
N LEU A 216 -20.52 4.81 -9.10
CA LEU A 216 -19.68 5.44 -10.12
C LEU A 216 -20.28 6.78 -10.53
N LYS A 217 -19.46 7.82 -10.57
CA LYS A 217 -19.80 9.13 -11.12
C LYS A 217 -18.90 9.45 -12.29
N SER A 218 -19.45 10.15 -13.29
CA SER A 218 -18.66 10.69 -14.38
C SER A 218 -17.87 11.90 -13.90
N GLY A 219 -16.63 12.04 -14.37
CA GLY A 219 -15.74 13.15 -14.02
C GLY A 219 -14.35 12.95 -14.63
N THR A 220 -13.45 13.88 -14.37
CA THR A 220 -12.04 13.71 -14.68
C THR A 220 -11.33 13.10 -13.49
N PHE A 221 -10.70 11.95 -13.67
CA PHE A 221 -9.91 11.26 -12.66
C PHE A 221 -8.45 11.16 -13.12
N ILE A 222 -7.52 11.58 -12.27
CA ILE A 222 -6.09 11.67 -12.57
C ILE A 222 -5.33 10.85 -11.52
N PRO A 223 -4.54 9.84 -11.91
CA PRO A 223 -3.67 9.13 -10.97
C PRO A 223 -2.61 10.08 -10.42
N LEU A 224 -2.18 9.90 -9.17
CA LEU A 224 -1.04 10.67 -8.66
C LEU A 224 0.29 10.19 -9.30
N PRO A 225 1.32 11.05 -9.37
CA PRO A 225 2.66 10.62 -9.71
C PRO A 225 3.12 9.44 -8.85
N ASN A 226 3.79 8.46 -9.47
CA ASN A 226 4.29 7.25 -8.80
C ASN A 226 3.20 6.46 -8.04
N THR A 227 1.91 6.59 -8.44
CA THR A 227 0.84 5.79 -7.85
C THR A 227 1.12 4.31 -8.09
N THR A 228 1.07 3.57 -7.01
CA THR A 228 1.23 2.11 -6.98
C THR A 228 0.05 1.51 -6.22
N ALA A 229 -0.27 0.26 -6.51
CA ALA A 229 -1.27 -0.49 -5.75
C ALA A 229 -0.81 -0.62 -4.29
N GLN A 230 -1.65 -0.18 -3.36
CA GLN A 230 -1.41 -0.29 -1.92
C GLN A 230 -2.41 -1.26 -1.32
N LYS A 231 -1.95 -2.28 -0.60
CA LYS A 231 -2.82 -3.30 0.01
C LYS A 231 -3.14 -2.94 1.45
N ILE A 232 -4.41 -2.92 1.80
CA ILE A 232 -4.88 -2.77 3.17
C ILE A 232 -5.65 -4.00 3.64
N GLU A 233 -5.50 -4.33 4.91
CA GLU A 233 -6.30 -5.36 5.59
C GLU A 233 -7.14 -4.70 6.68
N ILE A 234 -8.44 -5.00 6.71
CA ILE A 234 -9.36 -4.42 7.69
C ILE A 234 -9.65 -5.43 8.78
N LYS A 235 -9.33 -5.09 10.03
CA LYS A 235 -9.59 -5.92 11.21
C LYS A 235 -10.72 -5.35 12.05
N GLY A 236 -11.47 -6.25 12.70
CA GLY A 236 -12.66 -5.89 13.46
C GLY A 236 -12.33 -5.29 14.83
N THR A 237 -11.18 -5.64 15.39
CA THR A 237 -10.77 -5.26 16.74
C THR A 237 -9.27 -5.15 16.85
N ASN A 238 -8.78 -4.19 17.66
CA ASN A 238 -7.36 -4.02 18.00
C ASN A 238 -6.89 -5.10 19.01
N LEU A 239 -7.71 -6.14 19.19
CA LEU A 239 -7.46 -7.30 20.03
C LEU A 239 -6.91 -8.43 19.16
N ILE A 240 -5.69 -8.87 19.45
CA ILE A 240 -5.06 -9.98 18.73
C ILE A 240 -5.05 -11.18 19.65
N VAL A 241 -5.64 -12.29 19.19
CA VAL A 241 -5.60 -13.58 19.86
C VAL A 241 -4.85 -14.55 18.96
N ARG A 242 -3.78 -15.17 19.47
CA ARG A 242 -2.98 -16.11 18.70
C ARG A 242 -2.40 -17.21 19.56
N PHE A 243 -2.18 -18.35 18.96
CA PHE A 243 -1.40 -19.42 19.55
C PHE A 243 0.10 -19.20 19.32
N GLU A 244 0.91 -19.66 20.27
CA GLU A 244 2.36 -19.70 20.21
C GLU A 244 2.83 -21.07 20.72
N ASN A 245 3.83 -21.67 20.06
CA ASN A 245 4.45 -22.93 20.48
C ASN A 245 3.46 -24.07 20.77
N VAL A 246 2.54 -24.34 19.82
CA VAL A 246 1.59 -25.46 19.95
C VAL A 246 2.29 -26.76 19.57
N LEU A 247 2.49 -27.63 20.55
CA LEU A 247 3.34 -28.80 20.44
C LEU A 247 2.58 -30.08 20.81
N TYR A 248 2.81 -31.13 20.03
CA TYR A 248 2.46 -32.51 20.33
C TYR A 248 3.66 -33.19 20.97
N ASN A 249 3.47 -33.79 22.15
CA ASN A 249 4.52 -34.55 22.85
C ASN A 249 4.28 -36.05 22.67
N ASP A 250 5.14 -36.73 21.92
CA ASP A 250 4.99 -38.17 21.61
C ASP A 250 5.03 -39.08 22.84
N ASN A 251 5.70 -38.67 23.92
CA ASN A 251 5.90 -39.52 25.10
C ASN A 251 4.62 -39.73 25.91
N ASN A 252 3.77 -38.69 25.98
CA ASN A 252 2.53 -38.71 26.76
C ASN A 252 1.29 -38.33 25.93
N GLN A 253 1.48 -37.94 24.68
CA GLN A 253 0.45 -37.52 23.73
C GLN A 253 -0.33 -36.30 24.22
N HIS A 254 0.31 -35.47 25.05
CA HIS A 254 -0.27 -34.21 25.48
C HIS A 254 -0.06 -33.14 24.41
N ILE A 255 -1.03 -32.23 24.33
CA ILE A 255 -0.92 -31.00 23.55
C ILE A 255 -0.61 -29.86 24.50
N THR A 256 0.52 -29.21 24.30
CA THR A 256 0.95 -28.06 25.10
C THR A 256 1.10 -26.84 24.23
N GLY A 257 0.93 -25.65 24.80
CA GLY A 257 1.26 -24.42 24.09
C GLY A 257 0.88 -23.17 24.87
N GLN A 258 0.90 -22.04 24.17
CA GLN A 258 0.57 -20.75 24.74
C GLN A 258 -0.52 -20.07 23.92
N LEU A 259 -1.53 -19.52 24.59
CA LEU A 259 -2.47 -18.57 24.02
C LEU A 259 -2.02 -17.17 24.42
N ARG A 260 -1.61 -16.35 23.45
CA ARG A 260 -1.29 -14.94 23.66
C ARG A 260 -2.44 -14.06 23.19
N VAL A 261 -2.82 -13.14 24.07
CA VAL A 261 -3.76 -12.07 23.76
C VAL A 261 -3.05 -10.72 23.92
N LEU A 262 -3.12 -9.88 22.89
CA LEU A 262 -2.67 -8.49 22.90
C LEU A 262 -3.90 -7.59 22.79
N ASN A 263 -4.03 -6.62 23.70
CA ASN A 263 -5.15 -5.69 23.70
C ASN A 263 -4.65 -4.27 23.42
N TYR A 264 -4.72 -3.85 22.16
CA TYR A 264 -4.43 -2.47 21.76
C TYR A 264 -5.70 -1.61 21.69
N THR A 265 -6.83 -2.08 22.23
CA THR A 265 -8.06 -1.28 22.32
C THR A 265 -7.98 -0.28 23.48
N SER A 266 -8.94 0.64 23.55
CA SER A 266 -9.08 1.62 24.65
C SER A 266 -9.90 1.11 25.84
N ALA A 267 -10.35 -0.16 25.80
CA ALA A 267 -11.15 -0.77 26.86
C ALA A 267 -10.50 -2.06 27.37
N LEU A 268 -10.81 -2.42 28.62
CA LEU A 268 -10.46 -3.73 29.18
C LEU A 268 -11.18 -4.83 28.37
N ALA A 269 -10.44 -5.80 27.87
CA ALA A 269 -11.02 -6.93 27.13
C ALA A 269 -11.30 -8.08 28.09
N TYR A 270 -12.51 -8.61 28.06
CA TYR A 270 -12.94 -9.75 28.87
C TYR A 270 -13.16 -10.99 28.00
N PHE A 271 -12.71 -12.12 28.50
CA PHE A 271 -12.81 -13.43 27.87
C PHE A 271 -13.44 -14.38 28.88
N GLU A 272 -14.68 -14.75 28.61
CA GLU A 272 -15.48 -15.72 29.37
C GLU A 272 -15.70 -16.98 28.55
N ASP A 273 -16.07 -18.09 29.20
CA ASP A 273 -16.33 -19.38 28.54
C ASP A 273 -15.15 -19.81 27.64
N VAL A 274 -13.92 -19.68 28.16
CA VAL A 274 -12.71 -19.88 27.36
C VAL A 274 -12.34 -21.36 27.27
N TYR A 275 -12.16 -21.85 26.04
CA TYR A 275 -11.68 -23.21 25.80
C TYR A 275 -10.93 -23.35 24.49
N ILE A 276 -10.16 -24.43 24.38
CA ILE A 276 -9.44 -24.83 23.18
C ILE A 276 -9.99 -26.18 22.74
N ASP A 277 -10.51 -26.25 21.52
CA ASP A 277 -10.82 -27.52 20.86
C ASP A 277 -9.57 -28.04 20.17
N VAL A 278 -9.24 -29.31 20.42
CA VAL A 278 -8.13 -30.04 19.83
C VAL A 278 -8.72 -31.08 18.88
N ARG A 279 -8.31 -31.01 17.61
CA ARG A 279 -8.89 -31.77 16.49
C ARG A 279 -7.82 -32.41 15.61
N TYR A 280 -8.18 -33.46 14.89
CA TYR A 280 -7.35 -33.93 13.77
C TYR A 280 -7.32 -32.89 12.65
N ALA A 281 -6.27 -32.87 11.82
CA ALA A 281 -6.10 -31.78 10.84
C ALA A 281 -7.12 -31.79 9.70
N ASP A 282 -7.74 -32.95 9.47
CA ASP A 282 -8.78 -33.22 8.48
C ASP A 282 -10.22 -33.01 9.02
N SER A 283 -10.38 -32.76 10.32
CA SER A 283 -11.68 -32.47 10.95
C SER A 283 -11.97 -30.96 10.97
N SER A 284 -13.24 -30.57 10.85
CA SER A 284 -13.69 -29.17 10.93
C SER A 284 -14.00 -28.77 12.38
N ASP A 285 -13.97 -27.46 12.65
CA ASP A 285 -14.31 -26.89 13.96
C ASP A 285 -15.82 -26.92 14.27
N SER A 286 -16.63 -27.22 13.26
CA SER A 286 -18.08 -27.44 13.34
C SER A 286 -18.48 -28.89 13.58
N ASP A 287 -17.55 -29.83 13.43
CA ASP A 287 -17.87 -31.26 13.47
C ASP A 287 -18.00 -31.77 14.92
N ASN A 288 -18.81 -32.82 15.08
CA ASN A 288 -18.84 -33.57 16.32
C ASN A 288 -17.44 -34.15 16.61
N PHE A 289 -17.04 -34.16 17.88
CA PHE A 289 -15.77 -34.74 18.28
C PHE A 289 -15.63 -36.19 17.83
N GLU A 290 -14.53 -36.47 17.14
CA GLU A 290 -14.10 -37.84 16.88
C GLU A 290 -13.47 -38.45 18.15
N PRO A 291 -13.32 -39.78 18.21
CA PRO A 291 -12.49 -40.40 19.24
C PRO A 291 -11.11 -39.73 19.32
N ASP A 292 -10.65 -39.50 20.55
CA ASP A 292 -9.33 -38.94 20.89
C ASP A 292 -9.14 -37.44 20.61
N GLU A 293 -10.14 -36.79 20.03
CA GLU A 293 -10.23 -35.34 20.06
C GLU A 293 -10.77 -34.87 21.42
N GLY A 294 -10.68 -33.56 21.69
CA GLY A 294 -11.30 -33.05 22.89
C GLY A 294 -11.12 -31.56 23.13
N ARG A 295 -11.43 -31.18 24.36
CA ARG A 295 -11.48 -29.79 24.80
C ARG A 295 -10.63 -29.55 26.03
N ILE A 296 -9.87 -28.46 26.01
CA ILE A 296 -9.12 -27.93 27.14
C ILE A 296 -9.88 -26.70 27.64
N PHE A 297 -10.32 -26.71 28.89
CA PHE A 297 -10.97 -25.55 29.49
C PHE A 297 -9.93 -24.63 30.11
N LEU A 298 -10.06 -23.33 29.85
CA LEU A 298 -9.23 -22.29 30.45
C LEU A 298 -10.08 -21.45 31.38
N SER A 299 -9.46 -20.89 32.41
CA SER A 299 -10.15 -19.92 33.27
C SER A 299 -10.45 -18.63 32.52
N ASP A 300 -11.57 -18.01 32.87
CA ASP A 300 -11.91 -16.67 32.40
C ASP A 300 -10.79 -15.66 32.74
N PHE A 301 -10.62 -14.68 31.87
CA PHE A 301 -9.59 -13.68 32.08
C PHE A 301 -9.93 -12.33 31.46
N SER A 302 -9.20 -11.31 31.90
CA SER A 302 -9.17 -10.01 31.24
C SER A 302 -7.76 -9.63 30.80
N VAL A 303 -7.69 -8.73 29.81
CA VAL A 303 -6.44 -8.18 29.29
C VAL A 303 -6.50 -6.66 29.33
N PRO A 304 -5.64 -5.99 30.13
CA PRO A 304 -5.70 -4.54 30.30
C PRO A 304 -5.48 -3.79 28.98
N VAL A 305 -5.94 -2.54 28.95
CA VAL A 305 -5.71 -1.59 27.84
C VAL A 305 -4.21 -1.47 27.56
N GLN A 306 -3.83 -1.55 26.28
CA GLN A 306 -2.43 -1.58 25.83
C GLN A 306 -1.60 -2.71 26.48
N GLY A 307 -2.27 -3.76 26.96
CA GLY A 307 -1.66 -4.86 27.69
C GLY A 307 -1.57 -6.14 26.88
N ASN A 308 -0.97 -7.16 27.50
CA ASN A 308 -0.96 -8.50 26.97
C ASN A 308 -1.17 -9.53 28.08
N LYS A 309 -1.67 -10.71 27.70
CA LYS A 309 -1.77 -11.88 28.57
C LYS A 309 -1.30 -13.12 27.82
N VAL A 310 -0.53 -13.95 28.50
CA VAL A 310 -0.10 -15.26 28.01
C VAL A 310 -0.68 -16.31 28.94
N ILE A 311 -1.29 -17.33 28.36
CA ILE A 311 -1.86 -18.46 29.09
C ILE A 311 -1.19 -19.71 28.55
N GLU A 312 -0.44 -20.39 29.42
CA GLU A 312 0.09 -21.71 29.10
C GLU A 312 -1.03 -22.74 29.27
N PHE A 313 -1.10 -23.69 28.37
CA PHE A 313 -2.06 -24.79 28.43
C PHE A 313 -1.37 -26.12 28.18
N ASP A 314 -1.94 -27.15 28.80
CA ASP A 314 -1.63 -28.56 28.63
C ASP A 314 -2.97 -29.29 28.56
N SER A 315 -3.12 -30.26 27.66
CA SER A 315 -4.33 -31.06 27.55
C SER A 315 -4.62 -31.87 28.83
N GLY A 316 -3.61 -32.11 29.67
CA GLY A 316 -3.73 -32.84 30.94
C GLY A 316 -4.08 -34.32 30.79
N ARG A 317 -4.19 -34.78 29.54
CA ARG A 317 -4.48 -36.15 29.11
C ARG A 317 -4.01 -36.35 27.67
N ALA A 318 -3.78 -37.61 27.31
CA ALA A 318 -3.52 -38.01 25.93
C ALA A 318 -4.66 -37.60 24.99
N MET A 319 -4.30 -37.04 23.84
CA MET A 319 -5.21 -36.68 22.75
C MET A 319 -4.56 -36.99 21.39
N LEU A 320 -5.39 -37.12 20.35
CA LEU A 320 -4.96 -37.37 18.97
C LEU A 320 -3.99 -38.56 18.83
N TYR A 321 -4.38 -39.77 19.24
CA TYR A 321 -3.49 -40.96 19.15
C TYR A 321 -2.96 -41.22 17.73
N ASN A 322 -3.71 -40.83 16.69
CA ASN A 322 -3.32 -41.00 15.28
C ASN A 322 -2.63 -39.76 14.67
N TYR A 323 -2.10 -38.85 15.51
CA TYR A 323 -1.49 -37.58 15.07
C TYR A 323 -0.44 -37.76 13.97
N HIS A 324 0.44 -38.78 14.03
CA HIS A 324 1.47 -38.99 13.00
C HIS A 324 0.92 -39.22 11.59
N THR A 325 -0.32 -39.70 11.49
CA THR A 325 -0.96 -39.99 10.19
C THR A 325 -1.92 -38.89 9.76
N ARG A 326 -2.56 -38.20 10.70
CA ARG A 326 -3.64 -37.22 10.42
C ARG A 326 -3.26 -35.77 10.72
N GLY A 327 -2.16 -35.54 11.42
CA GLY A 327 -1.80 -34.24 12.00
C GLY A 327 -2.81 -33.76 13.04
N GLY A 328 -2.75 -32.48 13.38
CA GLY A 328 -3.68 -31.88 14.33
C GLY A 328 -3.78 -30.37 14.20
N LYS A 329 -4.94 -29.86 14.58
CA LYS A 329 -5.27 -28.44 14.65
C LYS A 329 -5.92 -28.12 15.99
N ILE A 330 -5.82 -26.86 16.38
CA ILE A 330 -6.50 -26.33 17.57
C ILE A 330 -7.27 -25.05 17.24
N TYR A 331 -8.35 -24.84 17.99
CA TYR A 331 -9.26 -23.70 17.84
C TYR A 331 -9.51 -23.10 19.21
N CYS A 332 -9.20 -21.82 19.39
CA CYS A 332 -9.54 -21.09 20.62
C CYS A 332 -10.95 -20.52 20.49
N TYR A 333 -11.76 -20.72 21.52
CA TYR A 333 -13.05 -20.08 21.70
C TYR A 333 -13.07 -19.27 22.99
N ALA A 334 -13.78 -18.14 22.94
CA ALA A 334 -14.11 -17.32 24.09
C ALA A 334 -15.35 -16.50 23.77
N ASN A 335 -16.12 -16.11 24.77
CA ASN A 335 -17.37 -15.37 24.62
C ASN A 335 -18.31 -16.04 23.60
N ARG A 336 -18.31 -17.39 23.58
CA ARG A 336 -19.06 -18.25 22.65
C ARG A 336 -18.75 -18.03 21.16
N LYS A 337 -17.56 -17.51 20.85
CA LYS A 337 -17.09 -17.28 19.48
C LYS A 337 -15.66 -17.80 19.31
N LYS A 338 -15.36 -18.31 18.12
CA LYS A 338 -14.00 -18.64 17.72
C LYS A 338 -13.15 -17.36 17.69
N GLN A 339 -11.97 -17.42 18.29
CA GLN A 339 -11.03 -16.31 18.40
C GLN A 339 -9.83 -16.48 17.47
N THR A 340 -9.29 -17.70 17.38
CA THR A 340 -8.10 -18.01 16.58
C THR A 340 -7.97 -19.52 16.35
N GLU A 341 -7.10 -19.92 15.43
CA GLU A 341 -6.76 -21.32 15.17
C GLU A 341 -5.26 -21.49 14.89
N SER A 342 -4.74 -22.71 15.04
CA SER A 342 -3.37 -23.04 14.67
C SER A 342 -3.24 -24.53 14.33
N SER A 343 -2.23 -24.86 13.53
CA SER A 343 -1.76 -26.25 13.43
C SER A 343 -0.91 -26.61 14.66
N ILE A 344 -0.89 -27.89 14.99
CA ILE A 344 -0.04 -28.46 16.05
C ILE A 344 1.27 -28.94 15.41
N ILE A 345 2.39 -28.69 16.05
CA ILE A 345 3.73 -29.09 15.58
C ILE A 345 4.22 -30.28 16.41
N GLN A 346 4.76 -31.30 15.76
CA GLN A 346 5.37 -32.43 16.47
C GLN A 346 6.72 -32.02 17.08
N LEU A 347 6.94 -32.36 18.35
CA LEU A 347 8.29 -32.34 18.90
C LEU A 347 9.09 -33.54 18.38
N PRO A 348 10.36 -33.38 18.01
CA PRO A 348 11.21 -34.53 17.77
C PRO A 348 11.33 -35.37 19.06
N PRO A 349 11.35 -36.71 18.97
CA PRO A 349 11.52 -37.56 20.15
C PRO A 349 12.84 -37.20 20.86
N SER A 350 12.77 -37.05 22.19
CA SER A 350 13.98 -36.85 22.99
C SER A 350 14.90 -38.06 22.81
N PRO A 351 16.19 -37.87 22.50
CA PRO A 351 17.16 -38.94 22.68
C PRO A 351 17.09 -39.38 24.13
N GLU A 352 16.84 -40.67 24.36
CA GLU A 352 16.58 -41.24 25.69
C GLU A 352 17.67 -40.88 26.71
N GLY A 353 17.22 -40.62 27.94
CA GLY A 353 18.03 -40.66 29.15
C GLY A 353 17.67 -41.90 29.96
#